data_AF-A0A9N9NCD7-F1
#
_entry.id   AF-A0A9N9NCD7-F1
#
_cell.length_a   1.000
_cell.length_b   1.000
_cell.length_c   1.000
_cell.angle_alpha   90.00
_cell.angle_beta   90.00
_cell.angle_gamma   90.00
#
_symmetry.space_group_name_H-M   'P 1'
#
loop_
_entity.id
_entity.type
_entity.pdbx_description
1 polymer ?
#
loop_
_entity_poly.entity_id
_entity_poly.type
_entity_poly.pdbx_seq_one_letter_code
_entity_poly.pdbx_strand_id
1 'polypeptide(L)'
;NFTELTLVTWAQSVFDKPELENSPAYSEKFLATISRGWTNLSANDQNTIRNLLGAKRCIPTKFGMKLPDHAYFQTVNLFRDLPVINFQNQKGVSEKFLAYLGHVELQIVFDRLISQGSWDHMQLVKYLASVELKPIEKERLKITPIWPRERLENEDSIVDANGTVKPTRSVKRFVATDLYAPLVELRDLGLPIIEWKGVWKSNTKDAKFLLDMGLRVHPPLETILVLASPPSQMQLRSKALHYFLEKFKEKYSTEYNNTLITYAFLPCANKQDYATPSECFADPACQVMGYRVLHQDLRSRARDLGIREHPHRDQLIAKLSKEPPSNLVKAKEIFEYLASQQGEFNSSDWVTLGRLNFIPVASDKSQPNYIIHINPSSCYFRGQDDSYADFFPHVHFGDRANQFLRSCGVKPEPSPTEFAQLLVRSSYEFLNNINNNVEKYFNILRMIATNLNTIKQNTKLYNEMKRSPILL
;
A
#
# COMPACT_ATOMS: atom_id res chain seq x y z
N ASN A 1 -72.07 -35.59 -33.61
CA ASN A 1 -70.99 -35.97 -32.68
C ASN A 1 -69.73 -35.19 -33.01
N PHE A 2 -69.49 -34.06 -32.35
CA PHE A 2 -68.19 -33.40 -32.41
C PHE A 2 -67.30 -34.06 -31.36
N THR A 3 -66.25 -34.78 -31.78
CA THR A 3 -65.23 -35.29 -30.86
C THR A 3 -64.34 -34.13 -30.47
N GLU A 4 -64.25 -33.82 -29.17
CA GLU A 4 -63.33 -32.82 -28.67
C GLU A 4 -61.89 -33.28 -28.94
N LEU A 5 -61.15 -32.52 -29.76
CA LEU A 5 -59.76 -32.80 -30.07
C LEU A 5 -58.89 -32.42 -28.87
N THR A 6 -57.94 -33.28 -28.52
CA THR A 6 -56.89 -32.92 -27.55
C THR A 6 -56.03 -31.80 -28.13
N LEU A 7 -55.47 -30.95 -27.27
CA LEU A 7 -54.67 -29.80 -27.73
C LEU A 7 -53.47 -30.24 -28.60
N VAL A 8 -52.90 -31.43 -28.36
CA VAL A 8 -51.81 -32.02 -29.15
C VAL A 8 -52.28 -32.44 -30.54
N THR A 9 -53.43 -33.13 -30.64
CA THR A 9 -53.98 -33.56 -31.94
C THR A 9 -54.45 -32.37 -32.77
N TRP A 10 -55.02 -31.36 -32.12
CA TRP A 10 -55.32 -30.07 -32.75
C TRP A 10 -54.03 -29.38 -33.23
N ALA A 11 -53.00 -29.28 -32.38
CA ALA A 11 -51.73 -28.65 -32.74
C ALA A 11 -51.07 -29.35 -33.93
N GLN A 12 -51.09 -30.69 -33.98
CA GLN A 12 -50.61 -31.48 -35.12
C GLN A 12 -51.40 -31.20 -36.41
N SER A 13 -52.73 -31.14 -36.35
CA SER A 13 -53.56 -30.84 -37.53
C SER A 13 -53.34 -29.43 -38.10
N VAL A 14 -53.00 -28.48 -37.23
CA VAL A 14 -52.73 -27.08 -37.61
C VAL A 14 -51.27 -26.89 -38.01
N PHE A 15 -50.37 -27.75 -37.52
CA PHE A 15 -48.95 -27.71 -37.82
C PHE A 15 -48.66 -27.80 -39.31
N ASP A 16 -49.40 -28.60 -40.07
CA ASP A 16 -49.18 -28.80 -41.51
C ASP A 16 -49.57 -27.60 -42.39
N LYS A 17 -50.21 -26.57 -41.82
CA LYS A 17 -50.62 -25.39 -42.59
C LYS A 17 -49.43 -24.45 -42.86
N PRO A 18 -49.22 -24.01 -44.11
CA PRO A 18 -48.15 -23.05 -44.46
C PRO A 18 -48.37 -21.66 -43.84
N GLU A 19 -49.59 -21.37 -43.40
CA GLU A 19 -49.97 -20.12 -42.71
C GLU A 19 -49.19 -19.92 -41.41
N LEU A 20 -48.73 -20.99 -40.77
CA LEU A 20 -47.94 -20.94 -39.54
C LEU A 20 -46.55 -20.31 -39.74
N GLU A 21 -45.97 -20.43 -40.93
CA GLU A 21 -44.64 -19.86 -41.25
C GLU A 21 -44.72 -18.54 -42.01
N ASN A 22 -45.84 -18.29 -42.69
CA ASN A 22 -45.99 -17.14 -43.59
C ASN A 22 -46.81 -15.99 -42.99
N SER A 23 -47.67 -16.26 -42.00
CA SER A 23 -48.55 -15.26 -41.40
C SER A 23 -48.24 -15.02 -39.92
N PRO A 24 -47.62 -13.88 -39.57
CA PRO A 24 -47.35 -13.50 -38.18
C PRO A 24 -48.60 -13.51 -37.29
N ALA A 25 -49.73 -13.00 -37.81
CA ALA A 25 -50.99 -12.92 -37.06
C ALA A 25 -51.64 -14.29 -36.83
N TYR A 26 -51.48 -15.23 -37.78
CA TYR A 26 -51.97 -16.60 -37.62
C TYR A 26 -51.13 -17.35 -36.60
N SER A 27 -49.80 -17.26 -36.71
CA SER A 27 -48.90 -17.92 -35.77
C SER A 27 -49.06 -17.40 -34.35
N GLU A 28 -49.23 -16.09 -34.17
CA GLU A 28 -49.49 -15.51 -32.85
C GLU A 28 -50.78 -16.06 -32.20
N LYS A 29 -51.88 -16.16 -32.97
CA LYS A 29 -53.14 -16.75 -32.47
C LYS A 29 -52.96 -18.22 -32.11
N PHE A 30 -52.19 -18.97 -32.91
CA PHE A 30 -51.87 -20.36 -32.66
C PHE A 30 -51.06 -20.52 -31.35
N LEU A 31 -49.97 -19.77 -31.20
CA LEU A 31 -49.14 -19.76 -30.00
C LEU A 31 -49.91 -19.32 -28.75
N ALA A 32 -50.80 -18.33 -28.87
CA ALA A 32 -51.66 -17.88 -27.77
C ALA A 32 -52.65 -18.98 -27.33
N THR A 33 -53.17 -19.76 -28.27
CA THR A 33 -54.10 -20.85 -27.98
C THR A 33 -53.40 -21.99 -27.25
N ILE A 34 -52.20 -22.38 -27.70
CA ILE A 34 -51.37 -23.37 -27.01
C ILE A 34 -50.96 -22.86 -25.64
N SER A 35 -50.53 -21.60 -25.55
CA SER A 35 -50.07 -21.01 -24.29
C SER A 35 -51.14 -20.98 -23.20
N ARG A 36 -52.43 -20.87 -23.55
CA ARG A 36 -53.53 -20.90 -22.57
C ARG A 36 -53.76 -22.30 -22.00
N GLY A 37 -53.61 -23.33 -22.84
CA GLY A 37 -53.74 -24.73 -22.42
C GLY A 37 -52.48 -25.32 -21.81
N TRP A 38 -51.33 -24.63 -21.94
CA TRP A 38 -50.00 -25.15 -21.63
C TRP A 38 -49.84 -25.69 -20.21
N THR A 39 -50.40 -25.01 -19.22
CA THR A 39 -50.31 -25.41 -17.80
C THR A 39 -51.07 -26.69 -17.46
N ASN A 40 -52.02 -27.09 -18.32
CA ASN A 40 -52.89 -28.24 -18.10
C ASN A 40 -52.42 -29.48 -18.88
N LEU A 41 -51.29 -29.40 -19.58
CA LEU A 41 -50.73 -30.49 -20.37
C LEU A 41 -49.81 -31.40 -19.54
N SER A 42 -49.73 -32.67 -19.93
CA SER A 42 -48.73 -33.60 -19.40
C SER A 42 -47.31 -33.25 -19.90
N ALA A 43 -46.27 -33.68 -19.18
CA ALA A 43 -44.87 -33.45 -19.59
C ALA A 43 -44.54 -34.08 -20.96
N ASN A 44 -45.17 -35.20 -21.31
CA ASN A 44 -44.99 -35.85 -22.62
C ASN A 44 -45.63 -35.05 -23.76
N ASP A 45 -46.80 -34.47 -23.52
CA ASP A 45 -47.49 -33.61 -24.49
C ASP A 45 -46.74 -32.30 -24.70
N GLN A 46 -46.20 -31.71 -23.63
CA GLN A 46 -45.34 -30.53 -23.69
C GLN A 46 -44.08 -30.78 -24.52
N ASN A 47 -43.41 -31.92 -24.34
CA ASN A 47 -42.24 -32.32 -25.14
C ASN A 47 -42.61 -32.53 -26.62
N THR A 48 -43.77 -33.14 -26.90
CA THR A 48 -44.24 -33.37 -28.27
C THR A 48 -44.50 -32.05 -28.99
N ILE A 49 -45.18 -31.11 -28.34
CA ILE A 49 -45.43 -29.76 -28.89
C ILE A 49 -44.13 -28.98 -29.08
N ARG A 50 -43.17 -29.10 -28.16
CA ARG A 50 -41.85 -28.47 -28.30
C ARG A 50 -41.12 -28.98 -29.53
N ASN A 51 -41.06 -30.30 -29.73
CA ASN A 51 -40.39 -30.90 -30.89
C ASN A 51 -41.06 -30.50 -32.21
N LEU A 52 -42.39 -30.41 -32.24
CA LEU A 52 -43.13 -29.92 -33.40
C LEU A 52 -42.78 -28.45 -33.69
N LEU A 53 -42.93 -27.57 -32.71
CA LEU A 53 -42.70 -26.14 -32.89
C LEU A 53 -41.24 -25.78 -33.18
N GLY A 54 -40.29 -26.55 -32.64
CA GLY A 54 -38.86 -26.39 -32.90
C GLY A 54 -38.47 -26.63 -34.35
N ALA A 55 -39.26 -27.38 -35.13
CA ALA A 55 -38.96 -27.70 -36.53
C ALA A 55 -39.42 -26.62 -37.54
N LYS A 56 -40.23 -25.63 -37.14
CA LYS A 56 -40.82 -24.62 -38.04
C LYS A 56 -40.52 -23.19 -37.62
N ARG A 57 -40.46 -22.30 -38.60
CA ARG A 57 -40.29 -20.85 -38.38
C ARG A 57 -41.59 -20.23 -37.90
N CYS A 58 -42.00 -20.52 -36.68
CA CYS A 58 -43.29 -20.13 -36.14
C CYS A 58 -43.25 -18.87 -35.27
N ILE A 59 -42.09 -18.31 -34.91
CA ILE A 59 -42.03 -17.15 -34.03
C ILE A 59 -41.94 -15.83 -34.84
N PRO A 60 -42.92 -14.91 -34.72
CA PRO A 60 -42.84 -13.57 -35.30
C PRO A 60 -41.75 -12.74 -34.63
N THR A 61 -40.81 -12.22 -35.41
CA THR A 61 -39.74 -11.33 -34.93
C THR A 61 -39.61 -10.06 -35.79
N LYS A 62 -38.82 -9.07 -35.35
CA LYS A 62 -38.48 -7.88 -36.14
C LYS A 62 -37.87 -8.18 -37.51
N PHE A 63 -37.22 -9.34 -37.66
CA PHE A 63 -36.61 -9.80 -38.91
C PHE A 63 -37.40 -10.94 -39.57
N GLY A 64 -38.72 -10.91 -39.42
CA GLY A 64 -39.63 -11.92 -39.98
C GLY A 64 -39.78 -13.15 -39.09
N MET A 65 -40.31 -14.23 -39.67
CA MET A 65 -40.61 -15.47 -38.95
C MET A 65 -39.33 -16.29 -38.73
N LYS A 66 -39.05 -16.69 -37.49
CA LYS A 66 -37.85 -17.44 -37.08
C LYS A 66 -38.21 -18.69 -36.27
N LEU A 67 -37.25 -19.61 -36.17
CA LEU A 67 -37.35 -20.78 -35.31
C LEU A 67 -37.39 -20.34 -33.83
N PRO A 68 -38.05 -21.09 -32.94
CA PRO A 68 -38.06 -20.79 -31.51
C PRO A 68 -36.69 -20.56 -30.89
N ASP A 69 -35.68 -21.37 -31.25
CA ASP A 69 -34.31 -21.25 -30.74
C ASP A 69 -33.55 -20.03 -31.28
N HIS A 70 -34.07 -19.37 -32.32
CA HIS A 70 -33.48 -18.20 -32.93
C HIS A 70 -34.28 -16.92 -32.69
N ALA A 71 -35.25 -16.93 -31.77
CA ALA A 71 -36.05 -15.77 -31.41
C ALA A 71 -35.73 -15.29 -29.99
N TYR A 72 -35.60 -13.97 -29.81
CA TYR A 72 -35.18 -13.37 -28.54
C TYR A 72 -36.33 -12.60 -27.88
N PHE A 73 -36.44 -12.68 -26.56
CA PHE A 73 -37.43 -11.88 -25.82
C PHE A 73 -37.19 -10.37 -26.01
N GLN A 74 -38.27 -9.57 -25.90
CA GLN A 74 -38.17 -8.10 -25.98
C GLN A 74 -37.30 -7.49 -24.88
N THR A 75 -37.12 -8.19 -23.76
CA THR A 75 -36.16 -7.86 -22.71
C THR A 75 -34.70 -7.87 -23.19
N VAL A 76 -34.38 -8.60 -24.27
CA VAL A 76 -33.05 -8.71 -24.89
C VAL A 76 -32.88 -7.68 -26.03
N ASN A 77 -33.17 -6.39 -25.80
CA ASN A 77 -32.94 -5.34 -26.82
C ASN A 77 -31.45 -4.89 -26.91
N LEU A 78 -30.52 -5.76 -26.56
CA LEU A 78 -29.07 -5.50 -26.47
C LEU A 78 -28.37 -5.20 -27.80
N PHE A 79 -28.78 -5.90 -28.85
CA PHE A 79 -28.17 -5.77 -30.17
C PHE A 79 -29.27 -5.43 -31.18
N ARG A 80 -29.00 -4.46 -32.05
CA ARG A 80 -29.95 -4.00 -33.07
C ARG A 80 -30.28 -5.07 -34.11
N ASP A 81 -29.38 -6.03 -34.29
CA ASP A 81 -29.48 -7.09 -35.30
C ASP A 81 -30.08 -8.40 -34.74
N LEU A 82 -30.69 -8.37 -33.55
CA LEU A 82 -31.36 -9.54 -32.99
C LEU A 82 -32.80 -9.68 -33.50
N PRO A 83 -33.22 -10.88 -33.92
CA PRO A 83 -34.62 -11.22 -34.18
C PRO A 83 -35.41 -11.29 -32.86
N VAL A 84 -35.72 -10.11 -32.34
CA VAL A 84 -36.55 -9.92 -31.15
C VAL A 84 -38.00 -10.20 -31.49
N ILE A 85 -38.67 -10.98 -30.65
CA ILE A 85 -40.07 -11.37 -30.73
C ILE A 85 -40.96 -10.12 -30.84
N ASN A 86 -41.84 -10.10 -31.83
CA ASN A 86 -42.72 -8.98 -32.11
C ASN A 86 -44.16 -9.45 -32.31
N PHE A 87 -44.89 -9.60 -31.22
CA PHE A 87 -46.32 -9.93 -31.21
C PHE A 87 -47.19 -8.67 -31.23
N GLN A 88 -48.31 -8.72 -31.94
CA GLN A 88 -49.32 -7.65 -31.98
C GLN A 88 -50.08 -7.54 -30.64
N ASN A 89 -50.28 -8.65 -29.93
CA ASN A 89 -50.94 -8.75 -28.64
C ASN A 89 -50.10 -9.57 -27.64
N GLN A 90 -49.20 -8.86 -26.94
CA GLN A 90 -48.21 -9.44 -26.02
C GLN A 90 -48.80 -10.19 -24.82
N LYS A 91 -50.04 -9.87 -24.40
CA LYS A 91 -50.70 -10.52 -23.26
C LYS A 91 -51.29 -11.90 -23.60
N GLY A 92 -51.28 -12.29 -24.88
CA GLY A 92 -51.86 -13.54 -25.36
C GLY A 92 -50.98 -14.77 -25.15
N VAL A 93 -49.66 -14.60 -25.08
CA VAL A 93 -48.67 -15.69 -25.02
C VAL A 93 -47.85 -15.57 -23.74
N SER A 94 -47.78 -16.64 -22.94
CA SER A 94 -47.02 -16.69 -21.69
C SER A 94 -45.52 -16.74 -21.97
N GLU A 95 -44.74 -15.90 -21.29
CA GLU A 95 -43.27 -15.94 -21.35
C GLU A 95 -42.71 -17.30 -20.87
N LYS A 96 -43.37 -17.95 -19.90
CA LYS A 96 -42.96 -19.29 -19.42
C LYS A 96 -43.06 -20.36 -20.51
N PHE A 97 -44.06 -20.24 -21.39
CA PHE A 97 -44.23 -21.14 -22.53
C PHE A 97 -43.16 -20.87 -23.59
N LEU A 98 -42.92 -19.61 -23.94
CA LEU A 98 -41.87 -19.23 -24.89
C LEU A 98 -40.48 -19.65 -24.40
N ALA A 99 -40.21 -19.53 -23.10
CA ALA A 99 -38.94 -19.94 -22.49
C ALA A 99 -38.73 -21.46 -22.52
N TYR A 100 -39.82 -22.24 -22.58
CA TYR A 100 -39.77 -23.68 -22.77
C TYR A 100 -39.54 -24.07 -24.23
N LEU A 101 -40.07 -23.28 -25.17
CA LEU A 101 -39.92 -23.52 -26.61
C LEU A 101 -38.53 -23.15 -27.14
N GLY A 102 -37.93 -22.07 -26.64
CA GLY A 102 -36.62 -21.60 -27.05
C GLY A 102 -35.80 -21.22 -25.84
N HIS A 103 -34.66 -21.89 -25.65
CA HIS A 103 -33.65 -21.44 -24.71
C HIS A 103 -32.77 -20.44 -25.43
N VAL A 104 -32.79 -19.17 -25.00
CA VAL A 104 -31.73 -18.25 -25.39
C VAL A 104 -30.43 -18.78 -24.79
N GLU A 105 -29.61 -19.42 -25.61
CA GLU A 105 -28.27 -19.82 -25.19
C GLU A 105 -27.47 -18.55 -24.94
N LEU A 106 -27.24 -18.24 -23.66
CA LEU A 106 -26.35 -17.17 -23.23
C LEU A 106 -24.97 -17.28 -23.89
N GLN A 107 -24.55 -18.47 -24.34
CA GLN A 107 -23.34 -18.70 -25.12
C GLN A 107 -23.29 -17.89 -26.42
N ILE A 108 -24.40 -17.82 -27.18
CA ILE A 108 -24.45 -17.03 -28.42
C ILE A 108 -24.36 -15.54 -28.09
N VAL A 109 -24.97 -15.12 -26.98
CA VAL A 109 -24.83 -13.75 -26.48
C VAL A 109 -23.36 -13.48 -26.14
N PHE A 110 -22.66 -14.39 -25.47
CA PHE A 110 -21.22 -14.25 -25.18
C PHE A 110 -20.36 -14.15 -26.44
N ASP A 111 -20.56 -15.03 -27.42
CA ASP A 111 -19.76 -15.03 -28.65
C ASP A 111 -19.96 -13.73 -29.45
N ARG A 112 -21.18 -13.18 -29.43
CA ARG A 112 -21.49 -11.86 -30.02
C ARG A 112 -20.95 -10.70 -29.18
N LEU A 113 -20.97 -10.80 -27.86
CA LEU A 113 -20.33 -9.87 -26.92
C LEU A 113 -18.80 -9.90 -26.98
N ILE A 114 -18.18 -10.79 -27.74
CA ILE A 114 -16.73 -10.74 -27.97
C ILE A 114 -16.45 -10.29 -29.40
N SER A 115 -17.27 -10.72 -30.37
CA SER A 115 -17.05 -10.44 -31.79
C SER A 115 -17.59 -9.09 -32.28
N GLN A 116 -18.71 -8.57 -31.76
CA GLN A 116 -19.44 -7.46 -32.40
C GLN A 116 -19.37 -6.14 -31.61
N GLY A 117 -18.29 -5.37 -31.64
CA GLY A 117 -18.03 -4.21 -30.76
C GLY A 117 -19.08 -3.08 -30.50
N SER A 118 -20.33 -3.15 -30.96
CA SER A 118 -21.31 -2.05 -31.00
C SER A 118 -22.57 -2.24 -30.11
N TRP A 119 -22.44 -2.81 -28.91
CA TRP A 119 -23.56 -2.88 -27.94
C TRP A 119 -23.47 -1.82 -26.84
N ASP A 120 -24.62 -1.48 -26.24
CA ASP A 120 -24.71 -0.57 -25.09
C ASP A 120 -24.46 -1.33 -23.78
N HIS A 121 -23.33 -1.06 -23.12
CA HIS A 121 -22.93 -1.72 -21.88
C HIS A 121 -23.98 -1.56 -20.76
N MET A 122 -24.72 -0.44 -20.73
CA MET A 122 -25.75 -0.21 -19.72
C MET A 122 -26.96 -1.15 -19.88
N GLN A 123 -27.36 -1.42 -21.13
CA GLN A 123 -28.41 -2.39 -21.41
C GLN A 123 -27.93 -3.81 -21.10
N LEU A 124 -26.64 -4.08 -21.31
CA LEU A 124 -26.02 -5.35 -20.94
C LEU A 124 -26.04 -5.61 -19.45
N VAL A 125 -25.65 -4.63 -18.62
CA VAL A 125 -25.75 -4.78 -17.16
C VAL A 125 -27.19 -5.06 -16.75
N LYS A 126 -28.17 -4.29 -17.25
CA LYS A 126 -29.58 -4.46 -16.91
C LYS A 126 -30.11 -5.84 -17.29
N TYR A 127 -29.74 -6.32 -18.47
CA TYR A 127 -30.12 -7.65 -18.93
C TYR A 127 -29.51 -8.74 -18.04
N LEU A 128 -28.19 -8.71 -17.84
CA LEU A 128 -27.49 -9.71 -17.04
C LEU A 128 -27.93 -9.70 -15.57
N ALA A 129 -28.30 -8.53 -15.03
CA ALA A 129 -28.86 -8.40 -13.69
C ALA A 129 -30.32 -8.90 -13.59
N SER A 130 -31.03 -9.05 -14.71
CA SER A 130 -32.42 -9.52 -14.76
C SER A 130 -32.56 -11.03 -14.96
N VAL A 131 -31.52 -11.70 -15.47
CA VAL A 131 -31.52 -13.12 -15.81
C VAL A 131 -30.85 -13.95 -14.72
N GLU A 132 -31.40 -15.13 -14.43
CA GLU A 132 -30.76 -16.11 -13.55
C GLU A 132 -29.62 -16.82 -14.29
N LEU A 133 -28.38 -16.46 -13.96
CA LEU A 133 -27.17 -17.02 -14.57
C LEU A 133 -26.71 -18.29 -13.85
N LYS A 134 -26.31 -19.31 -14.62
CA LYS A 134 -25.68 -20.52 -14.06
C LYS A 134 -24.29 -20.19 -13.51
N PRO A 135 -23.78 -20.94 -12.51
CA PRO A 135 -22.45 -20.70 -11.94
C PRO A 135 -21.33 -20.64 -12.99
N ILE A 136 -21.38 -21.53 -14.00
CA ILE A 136 -20.38 -21.56 -15.07
C ILE A 136 -20.42 -20.32 -15.99
N GLU A 137 -21.60 -19.74 -16.19
CA GLU A 137 -21.78 -18.52 -16.98
C GLU A 137 -21.26 -17.31 -16.21
N LYS A 138 -21.47 -17.28 -14.89
CA LYS A 138 -20.89 -16.26 -14.00
C LYS A 138 -19.37 -16.29 -14.02
N GLU A 139 -18.76 -17.46 -13.89
CA GLU A 139 -17.28 -17.57 -13.93
C GLU A 139 -16.71 -17.15 -15.29
N ARG A 140 -17.39 -17.49 -16.40
CA ARG A 140 -17.00 -16.97 -17.73
C ARG A 140 -17.12 -15.45 -17.82
N LEU A 141 -18.22 -14.88 -17.34
CA LEU A 141 -18.43 -13.44 -17.31
C LEU A 141 -17.35 -12.70 -16.50
N LYS A 142 -16.88 -13.30 -15.38
CA LYS A 142 -15.83 -12.70 -14.53
C LYS A 142 -14.50 -12.55 -15.23
N ILE A 143 -14.20 -13.37 -16.23
CA ILE A 143 -12.94 -13.33 -16.99
C ILE A 143 -13.09 -12.67 -18.37
N THR A 144 -14.32 -12.34 -18.79
CA THR A 144 -14.56 -11.80 -20.12
C THR A 144 -14.36 -10.28 -20.14
N PRO A 145 -13.53 -9.73 -21.03
CA PRO A 145 -13.29 -8.29 -21.13
C PRO A 145 -14.42 -7.59 -21.90
N ILE A 146 -15.58 -7.40 -21.25
CA ILE A 146 -16.78 -6.78 -21.86
C ILE A 146 -17.06 -5.36 -21.35
N TRP A 147 -16.37 -4.91 -20.31
CA TRP A 147 -16.71 -3.67 -19.61
C TRP A 147 -15.86 -2.48 -20.09
N PRO A 148 -16.47 -1.37 -20.51
CA PRO A 148 -15.73 -0.19 -20.94
C PRO A 148 -15.16 0.58 -19.75
N ARG A 149 -13.98 1.18 -19.95
CA ARG A 149 -13.38 2.13 -19.00
C ARG A 149 -13.85 3.55 -19.31
N GLU A 150 -14.11 4.35 -18.28
CA GLU A 150 -14.32 5.79 -18.40
C GLU A 150 -13.12 6.42 -19.13
N ARG A 151 -13.41 7.22 -20.17
CA ARG A 151 -12.36 7.90 -20.94
C ARG A 151 -11.90 9.12 -20.16
N LEU A 152 -10.60 9.20 -19.92
CA LEU A 152 -9.97 10.44 -19.48
C LEU A 152 -9.75 11.30 -20.72
N GLU A 153 -10.11 12.59 -20.65
CA GLU A 153 -10.11 13.54 -21.78
C GLU A 153 -8.74 13.65 -22.50
N ASN A 154 -7.65 13.18 -21.88
CA ASN A 154 -6.27 13.32 -22.36
C ASN A 154 -5.69 12.09 -23.09
N GLU A 155 -6.38 10.95 -23.17
CA GLU A 155 -5.80 9.72 -23.76
C GLU A 155 -6.07 9.52 -25.26
N ASP A 156 -7.10 10.16 -25.83
CA ASP A 156 -7.59 9.82 -27.19
C ASP A 156 -7.31 10.89 -28.27
N SER A 157 -6.46 11.89 -28.00
CA SER A 157 -6.02 12.82 -29.05
C SER A 157 -4.75 12.31 -29.74
N ILE A 158 -4.88 11.30 -30.60
CA ILE A 158 -3.86 11.06 -31.64
C ILE A 158 -4.11 12.10 -32.73
N VAL A 159 -3.26 13.12 -32.77
CA VAL A 159 -3.25 14.11 -33.85
C VAL A 159 -2.53 13.47 -35.03
N ASP A 160 -3.25 13.12 -36.10
CA ASP A 160 -2.61 12.81 -37.38
C ASP A 160 -1.80 14.04 -37.84
N ALA A 161 -0.72 13.84 -38.61
CA ALA A 161 0.17 14.91 -39.12
C ALA A 161 -0.52 16.05 -39.92
N ASN A 162 -1.83 15.90 -40.21
CA ASN A 162 -2.66 16.89 -40.91
C ASN A 162 -3.73 17.55 -40.03
N GLY A 163 -3.68 17.40 -38.69
CA GLY A 163 -4.55 18.15 -37.77
C GLY A 163 -6.02 17.69 -37.72
N THR A 164 -6.39 16.59 -38.37
CA THR A 164 -7.74 16.02 -38.29
C THR A 164 -7.85 14.98 -37.17
N VAL A 165 -8.68 15.27 -36.17
CA VAL A 165 -9.06 14.35 -35.09
C VAL A 165 -9.93 13.23 -35.66
N LYS A 166 -9.40 12.02 -35.82
CA LYS A 166 -10.19 10.82 -36.09
C LYS A 166 -10.54 10.13 -34.77
N PRO A 167 -11.83 9.92 -34.44
CA PRO A 167 -12.19 9.12 -33.27
C PRO A 167 -11.85 7.65 -33.56
N THR A 168 -10.80 7.12 -32.94
CA THR A 168 -10.49 5.69 -33.00
C THR A 168 -11.67 4.91 -32.40
N ARG A 169 -12.38 4.18 -33.26
CA ARG A 169 -13.77 3.75 -33.04
C ARG A 169 -13.93 2.43 -32.28
N SER A 170 -12.91 2.00 -31.54
CA SER A 170 -12.97 0.79 -30.70
C SER A 170 -12.88 1.16 -29.22
N VAL A 171 -13.99 1.03 -28.51
CA VAL A 171 -14.01 1.15 -27.05
C VAL A 171 -13.17 -0.01 -26.48
N LYS A 172 -12.02 0.30 -25.86
CA LYS A 172 -11.20 -0.70 -25.19
C LYS A 172 -11.98 -1.24 -23.98
N ARG A 173 -12.13 -2.55 -23.92
CA ARG A 173 -12.89 -3.25 -22.87
C ARG A 173 -11.96 -4.02 -21.94
N PHE A 174 -12.39 -4.12 -20.70
CA PHE A 174 -11.65 -4.67 -19.58
C PHE A 174 -12.53 -5.66 -18.82
N VAL A 175 -11.87 -6.45 -17.98
CA VAL A 175 -12.52 -7.36 -17.04
C VAL A 175 -13.06 -6.56 -15.86
N ALA A 176 -14.16 -7.02 -15.24
CA ALA A 176 -14.77 -6.30 -14.11
C ALA A 176 -13.78 -6.15 -12.94
N THR A 177 -12.98 -7.17 -12.67
CA THR A 177 -11.96 -7.20 -11.62
C THR A 177 -10.87 -6.14 -11.77
N ASP A 178 -10.63 -5.67 -12.99
CA ASP A 178 -9.62 -4.63 -13.27
C ASP A 178 -10.20 -3.21 -13.18
N LEU A 179 -11.52 -3.10 -13.05
CA LEU A 179 -12.25 -1.84 -13.03
C LEU A 179 -12.74 -1.48 -11.62
N TYR A 180 -12.91 -0.17 -11.43
CA TYR A 180 -13.43 0.41 -10.21
C TYR A 180 -14.82 1.01 -10.40
N ALA A 181 -15.59 1.03 -9.33
CA ALA A 181 -16.87 1.73 -9.29
C ALA A 181 -16.68 3.23 -9.61
N PRO A 182 -17.64 3.88 -10.29
CA PRO A 182 -17.58 5.28 -10.69
C PRO A 182 -17.82 6.22 -9.50
N LEU A 183 -16.88 6.19 -8.56
CA LEU A 183 -16.84 7.03 -7.37
C LEU A 183 -15.86 8.18 -7.61
N VAL A 184 -16.21 9.37 -7.14
CA VAL A 184 -15.39 10.58 -7.30
C VAL A 184 -14.01 10.40 -6.69
N GLU A 185 -13.94 9.81 -5.49
CA GLU A 185 -12.69 9.51 -4.78
C GLU A 185 -11.74 8.63 -5.62
N LEU A 186 -12.27 7.62 -6.31
CA LEU A 186 -11.47 6.70 -7.13
C LEU A 186 -11.04 7.36 -8.46
N ARG A 187 -11.86 8.29 -8.96
CA ARG A 187 -11.57 9.07 -10.17
C ARG A 187 -10.42 10.03 -9.91
N ASP A 188 -10.44 10.66 -8.75
CA ASP A 188 -9.39 11.57 -8.26
C ASP A 188 -8.04 10.86 -8.08
N LEU A 189 -8.06 9.55 -7.83
CA LEU A 189 -6.88 8.69 -7.74
C LEU A 189 -6.39 8.18 -9.12
N GLY A 190 -7.06 8.56 -10.21
CA GLY A 190 -6.70 8.12 -11.57
C GLY A 190 -6.87 6.61 -11.79
N LEU A 191 -7.68 5.94 -10.95
CA LEU A 191 -7.93 4.51 -11.08
C LEU A 191 -8.86 4.21 -12.28
N PRO A 192 -8.72 3.04 -12.92
CA PRO A 192 -9.52 2.68 -14.07
C PRO A 192 -10.98 2.43 -13.68
N ILE A 193 -11.83 3.44 -13.84
CA ILE A 193 -13.25 3.38 -13.53
C ILE A 193 -14.06 2.81 -14.69
N ILE A 194 -15.13 2.08 -14.41
CA ILE A 194 -16.10 1.66 -15.43
C ILE A 194 -16.88 2.86 -15.99
N GLU A 195 -17.01 2.95 -17.32
CA GLU A 195 -17.89 3.95 -17.93
C GLU A 195 -19.33 3.71 -17.44
N TRP A 196 -19.97 4.74 -16.88
CA TRP A 196 -21.31 4.61 -16.33
C TRP A 196 -22.19 5.78 -16.74
N LYS A 197 -23.28 5.48 -17.47
CA LYS A 197 -24.23 6.52 -17.91
C LYS A 197 -25.24 6.81 -16.79
N GLY A 198 -24.96 7.83 -15.99
CA GLY A 198 -25.86 8.35 -14.96
C GLY A 198 -25.28 8.30 -13.55
N VAL A 199 -26.14 8.38 -12.53
CA VAL A 199 -25.70 8.36 -11.12
C VAL A 199 -25.52 6.92 -10.65
N TRP A 200 -24.34 6.62 -10.13
CA TRP A 200 -24.05 5.32 -9.53
C TRP A 200 -24.70 5.19 -8.14
N LYS A 201 -25.35 4.05 -7.91
CA LYS A 201 -26.00 3.71 -6.65
C LYS A 201 -25.75 2.25 -6.32
N SER A 202 -24.94 1.99 -5.29
CA SER A 202 -24.52 0.62 -4.92
C SER A 202 -25.67 -0.32 -4.56
N ASN A 203 -26.87 0.19 -4.25
CA ASN A 203 -28.03 -0.63 -3.91
C ASN A 203 -28.87 -1.10 -5.12
N THR A 204 -28.59 -0.61 -6.33
CA THR A 204 -29.35 -1.07 -7.52
C THR A 204 -28.97 -2.51 -7.87
N LYS A 205 -29.90 -3.23 -8.52
CA LYS A 205 -29.65 -4.60 -9.00
C LYS A 205 -28.46 -4.63 -9.96
N ASP A 206 -28.37 -3.62 -10.82
CA ASP A 206 -27.29 -3.42 -11.80
C ASP A 206 -25.92 -3.27 -11.12
N ALA A 207 -25.82 -2.45 -10.07
CA ALA A 207 -24.59 -2.26 -9.33
C ALA A 207 -24.19 -3.51 -8.54
N LYS A 208 -25.14 -4.14 -7.84
CA LYS A 208 -24.90 -5.39 -7.11
C LYS A 208 -24.42 -6.51 -8.03
N PHE A 209 -24.96 -6.59 -9.23
CA PHE A 209 -24.49 -7.53 -10.24
C PHE A 209 -23.03 -7.28 -10.59
N LEU A 210 -22.63 -6.04 -10.92
CA LEU A 210 -21.23 -5.75 -11.23
C LEU A 210 -20.28 -6.00 -10.05
N LEU A 211 -20.73 -5.79 -8.81
CA LEU A 211 -19.96 -6.15 -7.62
C LEU A 211 -19.78 -7.68 -7.49
N ASP A 212 -20.82 -8.48 -7.77
CA ASP A 212 -20.74 -9.96 -7.85
C ASP A 212 -19.77 -10.41 -8.97
N MET A 213 -19.66 -9.61 -10.03
CA MET A 213 -18.72 -9.83 -11.13
C MET A 213 -17.27 -9.47 -10.80
N GLY A 214 -17.00 -8.85 -9.65
CA GLY A 214 -15.65 -8.50 -9.20
C GLY A 214 -15.29 -7.02 -9.34
N LEU A 215 -16.24 -6.14 -9.71
CA LEU A 215 -16.01 -4.70 -9.76
C LEU A 215 -15.56 -4.18 -8.38
N ARG A 216 -14.43 -3.48 -8.33
CA ARG A 216 -13.83 -3.03 -7.07
C ARG A 216 -14.45 -1.72 -6.60
N VAL A 217 -14.78 -1.64 -5.32
CA VAL A 217 -15.27 -0.40 -4.66
C VAL A 217 -14.20 0.35 -3.89
N HIS A 218 -13.05 -0.28 -3.67
CA HIS A 218 -11.86 0.35 -3.11
C HIS A 218 -10.60 -0.30 -3.72
N PRO A 219 -9.48 0.43 -3.80
CA PRO A 219 -8.21 -0.16 -4.18
C PRO A 219 -7.73 -1.15 -3.11
N PRO A 220 -7.03 -2.22 -3.50
CA PRO A 220 -6.33 -3.08 -2.56
C PRO A 220 -5.19 -2.30 -1.89
N LEU A 221 -4.71 -2.78 -0.74
CA LEU A 221 -3.69 -2.11 0.05
C LEU A 221 -2.43 -1.81 -0.77
N GLU A 222 -1.95 -2.78 -1.54
CA GLU A 222 -0.77 -2.61 -2.38
C GLU A 222 -0.92 -1.48 -3.39
N THR A 223 -2.05 -1.43 -4.13
CA THR A 223 -2.27 -0.39 -5.14
C THR A 223 -2.30 1.01 -4.54
N ILE A 224 -2.95 1.19 -3.38
CA ILE A 224 -3.00 2.52 -2.74
C ILE A 224 -1.64 2.94 -2.20
N LEU A 225 -0.84 2.02 -1.66
CA LEU A 225 0.52 2.29 -1.19
C LEU A 225 1.46 2.64 -2.35
N VAL A 226 1.36 1.94 -3.48
CA VAL A 226 2.12 2.24 -4.70
C VAL A 226 1.79 3.65 -5.21
N LEU A 227 0.51 4.01 -5.28
CA LEU A 227 0.06 5.35 -5.68
C LEU A 227 0.52 6.45 -4.70
N ALA A 228 0.61 6.13 -3.41
CA ALA A 228 1.12 7.04 -2.38
C ALA A 228 2.66 7.14 -2.38
N SER A 229 3.37 6.25 -3.09
CA SER A 229 4.83 6.21 -3.14
C SER A 229 5.41 6.82 -4.44
N PRO A 230 6.66 7.32 -4.44
CA PRO A 230 7.39 7.65 -5.67
C PRO A 230 7.53 6.41 -6.58
N PRO A 231 7.47 6.55 -7.93
CA PRO A 231 7.60 7.77 -8.73
C PRO A 231 6.28 8.50 -9.06
N SER A 232 5.17 8.17 -8.38
CA SER A 232 3.87 8.80 -8.64
C SER A 232 3.90 10.33 -8.47
N GLN A 233 3.04 11.05 -9.19
CA GLN A 233 2.95 12.51 -9.13
C GLN A 233 2.67 13.00 -7.70
N MET A 234 3.26 14.14 -7.30
CA MET A 234 3.12 14.67 -5.92
C MET A 234 1.65 14.86 -5.48
N GLN A 235 0.81 15.40 -6.36
CA GLN A 235 -0.61 15.60 -6.08
C GLN A 235 -1.32 14.25 -5.88
N LEU A 236 -1.04 13.28 -6.75
CA LEU A 236 -1.61 11.94 -6.67
C LEU A 236 -1.21 11.22 -5.38
N ARG A 237 0.07 11.34 -4.97
CA ARG A 237 0.57 10.77 -3.71
C ARG A 237 -0.19 11.32 -2.50
N SER A 238 -0.40 12.64 -2.45
CA SER A 238 -1.14 13.27 -1.35
C SER A 238 -2.61 12.83 -1.30
N LYS A 239 -3.28 12.71 -2.45
CA LYS A 239 -4.66 12.20 -2.55
C LYS A 239 -4.75 10.73 -2.13
N ALA A 240 -3.82 9.90 -2.60
CA ALA A 240 -3.75 8.48 -2.26
C ALA A 240 -3.54 8.26 -0.77
N LEU A 241 -2.61 9.01 -0.17
CA LEU A 241 -2.36 8.98 1.26
C LEU A 241 -3.59 9.42 2.06
N HIS A 242 -4.25 10.52 1.66
CA HIS A 242 -5.47 10.99 2.31
C HIS A 242 -6.57 9.92 2.30
N TYR A 243 -6.84 9.33 1.12
CA TYR A 243 -7.80 8.25 0.97
C TYR A 243 -7.48 7.04 1.86
N PHE A 244 -6.20 6.63 1.87
CA PHE A 244 -5.73 5.53 2.72
C PHE A 244 -5.99 5.80 4.20
N LEU A 245 -5.67 7.00 4.68
CA LEU A 245 -5.82 7.38 6.09
C LEU A 245 -7.28 7.49 6.52
N GLU A 246 -8.15 8.04 5.66
CA GLU A 246 -9.58 8.14 5.97
C GLU A 246 -10.26 6.77 6.02
N LYS A 247 -9.93 5.88 5.08
CA LYS A 247 -10.52 4.52 5.01
C LYS A 247 -9.75 3.46 5.79
N PHE A 248 -8.69 3.86 6.51
CA PHE A 248 -7.77 2.93 7.19
C PHE A 248 -8.49 1.95 8.11
N LYS A 249 -9.29 2.47 9.06
CA LYS A 249 -10.00 1.66 10.06
C LYS A 249 -11.10 0.77 9.47
N GLU A 250 -11.71 1.19 8.37
CA GLU A 250 -12.85 0.49 7.77
C GLU A 250 -12.42 -0.60 6.78
N LYS A 251 -11.30 -0.39 6.08
CA LYS A 251 -10.92 -1.19 4.90
C LYS A 251 -9.54 -1.83 4.98
N TYR A 252 -8.60 -1.22 5.69
CA TYR A 252 -7.18 -1.62 5.59
C TYR A 252 -6.60 -2.16 6.89
N SER A 253 -7.19 -1.86 8.05
CA SER A 253 -6.62 -2.21 9.36
C SER A 253 -6.40 -3.71 9.58
N THR A 254 -7.19 -4.57 8.94
CA THR A 254 -7.06 -6.03 9.05
C THR A 254 -5.94 -6.61 8.19
N GLU A 255 -5.63 -5.97 7.06
CA GLU A 255 -4.60 -6.41 6.11
C GLU A 255 -3.26 -5.70 6.36
N TYR A 256 -3.31 -4.51 6.96
CA TYR A 256 -2.14 -3.67 7.17
C TYR A 256 -1.17 -4.27 8.18
N ASN A 257 0.06 -4.50 7.72
CA ASN A 257 1.18 -4.87 8.57
C ASN A 257 2.40 -4.01 8.24
N ASN A 258 2.82 -3.17 9.18
CA ASN A 258 3.95 -2.26 9.03
C ASN A 258 5.28 -2.97 8.64
N THR A 259 5.50 -4.21 9.10
CA THR A 259 6.73 -4.97 8.83
C THR A 259 6.82 -5.50 7.40
N LEU A 260 5.68 -5.71 6.74
CA LEU A 260 5.62 -6.25 5.39
C LEU A 260 5.66 -5.14 4.33
N ILE A 261 5.51 -3.87 4.74
CA ILE A 261 5.44 -2.75 3.82
C ILE A 261 6.85 -2.30 3.43
N THR A 262 7.16 -2.50 2.16
CA THR A 262 8.40 -2.07 1.53
C THR A 262 8.27 -0.73 0.80
N TYR A 263 7.03 -0.24 0.61
CA TYR A 263 6.74 0.99 -0.11
C TYR A 263 7.06 2.22 0.74
N ALA A 264 7.86 3.15 0.19
CA ALA A 264 8.13 4.44 0.81
C ALA A 264 6.97 5.41 0.53
N PHE A 265 5.88 5.29 1.29
CA PHE A 265 4.66 6.07 1.10
C PHE A 265 4.48 7.19 2.13
N LEU A 266 5.27 7.18 3.22
CA LEU A 266 5.14 8.15 4.30
C LEU A 266 5.97 9.40 3.99
N PRO A 267 5.34 10.59 3.87
CA PRO A 267 6.09 11.83 3.70
C PRO A 267 6.83 12.17 5.00
N CYS A 268 8.11 12.50 4.85
CA CYS A 268 8.95 12.95 5.95
C CYS A 268 8.79 14.46 6.17
N ALA A 269 9.47 15.00 7.19
CA ALA A 269 9.52 16.44 7.44
C ALA A 269 9.93 17.26 6.20
N ASN A 270 10.81 16.70 5.38
CA ASN A 270 11.08 17.20 4.03
C ASN A 270 10.01 16.68 3.06
N LYS A 271 9.23 17.57 2.46
CA LYS A 271 8.08 17.22 1.59
C LYS A 271 8.42 16.38 0.35
N GLN A 272 9.70 16.29 -0.02
CA GLN A 272 10.18 15.48 -1.15
C GLN A 272 10.69 14.09 -0.71
N ASP A 273 10.95 13.88 0.57
CA ASP A 273 11.48 12.63 1.11
C ASP A 273 10.33 11.73 1.58
N TYR A 274 10.38 10.49 1.13
CA TYR A 274 9.41 9.47 1.51
C TYR A 274 10.14 8.30 2.18
N ALA A 275 9.51 7.71 3.19
CA ALA A 275 10.08 6.61 3.96
C ALA A 275 9.06 5.48 4.14
N THR A 276 9.57 4.31 4.48
CA THR A 276 8.76 3.18 4.94
C THR A 276 8.39 3.37 6.43
N PRO A 277 7.38 2.67 6.96
CA PRO A 277 7.06 2.72 8.38
C PRO A 277 8.22 2.34 9.31
N SER A 278 9.13 1.47 8.85
CA SER A 278 10.30 1.01 9.60
C SER A 278 11.47 2.01 9.62
N GLU A 279 11.54 2.90 8.63
CA GLU A 279 12.61 3.90 8.48
C GLU A 279 12.22 5.29 9.00
N CYS A 280 10.97 5.45 9.42
CA CYS A 280 10.39 6.72 9.84
C CYS A 280 10.09 6.71 11.34
N PHE A 281 10.26 7.85 12.01
CA PHE A 281 10.01 8.00 13.44
C PHE A 281 9.06 9.17 13.73
N ALA A 282 8.28 9.05 14.80
CA ALA A 282 7.29 10.08 15.15
C ALA A 282 7.91 11.29 15.88
N ASP A 283 8.95 11.08 16.70
CA ASP A 283 9.58 12.16 17.46
C ASP A 283 10.59 12.96 16.61
N PRO A 284 10.43 14.29 16.48
CA PRO A 284 11.40 15.15 15.81
C PRO A 284 12.83 15.11 16.38
N ALA A 285 13.01 14.76 17.65
CA ALA A 285 14.33 14.65 18.27
C ALA A 285 15.24 13.63 17.55
N CYS A 286 14.66 12.64 16.87
CA CYS A 286 15.39 11.65 16.08
C CYS A 286 16.15 12.27 14.88
N GLN A 287 15.73 13.46 14.42
CA GLN A 287 16.38 14.18 13.31
C GLN A 287 17.82 14.60 13.66
N VAL A 288 18.12 14.79 14.94
CA VAL A 288 19.47 15.13 15.43
C VAL A 288 20.48 14.04 15.06
N MET A 289 20.07 12.78 15.16
CA MET A 289 20.85 11.62 14.72
C MET A 289 20.69 11.33 13.22
N GLY A 290 20.09 12.23 12.44
CA GLY A 290 19.88 12.09 10.99
C GLY A 290 18.89 10.99 10.60
N TYR A 291 17.96 10.62 11.48
CA TYR A 291 16.85 9.73 11.10
C TYR A 291 15.73 10.51 10.42
N ARG A 292 14.95 9.81 9.58
CA ARG A 292 13.79 10.40 8.91
C ARG A 292 12.64 10.52 9.91
N VAL A 293 12.05 11.71 9.98
CA VAL A 293 10.94 12.02 10.88
C VAL A 293 9.67 12.21 10.08
N LEU A 294 8.57 11.70 10.59
CA LEU A 294 7.24 11.80 9.99
C LEU A 294 6.77 13.27 9.92
N HIS A 295 6.14 13.62 8.79
CA HIS A 295 5.52 14.93 8.61
C HIS A 295 4.52 15.26 9.73
N GLN A 296 4.45 16.52 10.13
CA GLN A 296 3.69 16.97 11.31
C GLN A 296 2.21 16.54 11.29
N ASP A 297 1.56 16.63 10.13
CA ASP A 297 0.13 16.29 9.96
C ASP A 297 -0.20 14.83 10.27
N LEU A 298 0.78 13.93 10.10
CA LEU A 298 0.59 12.48 10.26
C LEU A 298 0.97 11.97 11.65
N ARG A 299 1.59 12.80 12.49
CA ARG A 299 2.07 12.39 13.83
C ARG A 299 0.93 11.92 14.73
N SER A 300 -0.25 12.52 14.61
CA SER A 300 -1.46 12.10 15.34
C SER A 300 -1.88 10.67 15.03
N ARG A 301 -1.55 10.17 13.83
CA ARG A 301 -1.85 8.81 13.35
C ARG A 301 -0.64 7.89 13.31
N ALA A 302 0.50 8.29 13.89
CA ALA A 302 1.72 7.50 13.88
C ALA A 302 1.52 6.09 14.49
N ARG A 303 0.72 6.01 15.57
CA ARG A 303 0.37 4.73 16.21
C ARG A 303 -0.48 3.83 15.32
N ASP A 304 -1.46 4.39 14.61
CA ASP A 304 -2.31 3.64 13.67
C ASP A 304 -1.46 3.05 12.53
N LEU A 305 -0.43 3.78 12.10
CA LEU A 305 0.51 3.37 11.05
C LEU A 305 1.61 2.41 11.56
N GLY A 306 1.65 2.13 12.87
CA GLY A 306 2.68 1.30 13.48
C GLY A 306 4.08 1.92 13.43
N ILE A 307 4.17 3.24 13.39
CA ILE A 307 5.42 4.01 13.38
C ILE A 307 5.93 4.13 14.82
N ARG A 308 7.21 3.86 15.04
CA ARG A 308 7.83 3.97 16.36
C ARG A 308 8.12 5.43 16.71
N GLU A 309 8.03 5.77 17.99
CA GLU A 309 8.41 7.10 18.47
C GLU A 309 9.93 7.32 18.34
N HIS A 310 10.72 6.30 18.69
CA HIS A 310 12.18 6.32 18.64
C HIS A 310 12.78 5.07 17.94
N PRO A 311 14.01 5.16 17.39
CA PRO A 311 14.77 4.02 16.90
C PRO A 311 15.10 3.02 18.01
N HIS A 312 15.29 1.76 17.61
CA HIS A 312 15.75 0.72 18.55
C HIS A 312 17.19 1.00 19.01
N ARG A 313 17.53 0.65 20.25
CA ARG A 313 18.87 0.85 20.85
C ARG A 313 20.01 0.37 19.96
N ASP A 314 19.87 -0.79 19.32
CA ASP A 314 20.89 -1.33 18.39
C ASP A 314 21.11 -0.43 17.18
N GLN A 315 20.06 0.20 16.66
CA GLN A 315 20.17 1.13 15.54
C GLN A 315 20.91 2.41 15.97
N LEU A 316 20.64 2.91 17.17
CA LEU A 316 21.32 4.09 17.73
C LEU A 316 22.82 3.83 17.89
N ILE A 317 23.20 2.68 18.47
CA ILE A 317 24.61 2.29 18.66
C ILE A 317 25.30 2.06 17.31
N ALA A 318 24.66 1.35 16.38
CA ALA A 318 25.21 1.11 15.06
C ALA A 318 25.43 2.40 14.28
N LYS A 319 24.51 3.36 14.38
CA LYS A 319 24.65 4.66 13.73
C LYS A 319 25.76 5.49 14.35
N LEU A 320 25.83 5.56 15.68
CA LEU A 320 26.90 6.25 16.39
C LEU A 320 28.29 5.68 16.09
N SER A 321 28.38 4.36 15.89
CA SER A 321 29.62 3.66 15.52
C SER A 321 30.06 3.94 14.07
N LYS A 322 29.11 4.00 13.12
CA LYS A 322 29.40 4.25 11.70
C LYS A 322 29.62 5.73 11.38
N GLU A 323 28.84 6.60 12.01
CA GLU A 323 28.80 8.04 11.76
C GLU A 323 28.95 8.79 13.10
N PRO A 324 30.16 8.80 13.69
CA PRO A 324 30.39 9.55 14.91
C PRO A 324 30.22 11.06 14.66
N PRO A 325 29.81 11.84 15.68
CA PRO A 325 29.55 13.26 15.55
C PRO A 325 30.79 14.02 15.04
N SER A 326 30.61 14.78 13.96
CA SER A 326 31.72 15.46 13.28
C SER A 326 32.11 16.80 13.89
N ASN A 327 31.31 17.36 14.79
CA ASN A 327 31.60 18.63 15.46
C ASN A 327 31.08 18.63 16.91
N LEU A 328 31.62 19.52 17.73
CA LEU A 328 31.26 19.62 19.15
C LEU A 328 29.78 20.00 19.36
N VAL A 329 29.22 20.81 18.45
CA VAL A 329 27.82 21.27 18.52
C VAL A 329 26.84 20.12 18.28
N LYS A 330 26.99 19.36 17.18
CA LYS A 330 26.16 18.18 16.91
C LYS A 330 26.41 17.09 17.94
N ALA A 331 27.64 16.95 18.44
CA ALA A 331 27.94 16.00 19.51
C ALA A 331 27.10 16.28 20.76
N LYS A 332 27.02 17.56 21.17
CA LYS A 332 26.15 17.98 22.26
C LYS A 332 24.70 17.58 22.01
N GLU A 333 24.13 17.96 20.86
CA GLU A 333 22.74 17.64 20.53
C GLU A 333 22.47 16.13 20.52
N ILE A 334 23.38 15.34 19.91
CA ILE A 334 23.29 13.88 19.84
C ILE A 334 23.35 13.27 21.24
N PHE A 335 24.27 13.72 22.09
CA PHE A 335 24.41 13.19 23.45
C PHE A 335 23.24 13.59 24.35
N GLU A 336 22.68 14.78 24.18
CA GLU A 336 21.43 15.18 24.87
C GLU A 336 20.25 14.31 24.44
N TYR A 337 20.13 13.99 23.15
CA TYR A 337 19.11 13.07 22.65
C TYR A 337 19.31 11.66 23.23
N LEU A 338 20.52 11.11 23.16
CA LEU A 338 20.83 9.79 23.72
C LEU A 338 20.64 9.77 25.26
N ALA A 339 20.84 10.91 25.93
CA ALA A 339 20.55 11.05 27.35
C ALA A 339 19.06 10.85 27.65
N SER A 340 18.17 11.38 26.82
CA SER A 340 16.73 11.18 26.97
C SER A 340 16.29 9.72 26.81
N GLN A 341 17.05 8.93 26.03
CA GLN A 341 16.78 7.52 25.74
C GLN A 341 17.56 6.56 26.65
N GLN A 342 18.24 7.05 27.70
CA GLN A 342 19.08 6.23 28.60
C GLN A 342 18.37 5.01 29.19
N GLY A 343 17.05 5.12 29.45
CA GLY A 343 16.25 4.05 30.03
C GLY A 343 16.11 2.81 29.12
N GLU A 344 16.32 2.94 27.82
CA GLU A 344 16.19 1.85 26.84
C GLU A 344 17.49 1.02 26.70
N PHE A 345 18.63 1.55 27.17
CA PHE A 345 19.92 0.88 27.07
C PHE A 345 20.15 -0.12 28.20
N ASN A 346 20.77 -1.26 27.87
CA ASN A 346 21.10 -2.29 28.85
C ASN A 346 22.61 -2.28 29.22
N SER A 347 23.00 -3.14 30.16
CA SER A 347 24.40 -3.24 30.61
C SER A 347 25.39 -3.60 29.50
N SER A 348 25.02 -4.44 28.53
CA SER A 348 25.89 -4.78 27.39
C SER A 348 26.11 -3.61 26.44
N ASP A 349 25.09 -2.76 26.28
CA ASP A 349 25.17 -1.57 25.43
C ASP A 349 26.17 -0.57 26.01
N TRP A 350 26.15 -0.35 27.33
CA TRP A 350 27.08 0.54 28.02
C TRP A 350 28.53 0.08 27.89
N VAL A 351 28.79 -1.23 27.99
CA VAL A 351 30.14 -1.79 27.76
C VAL A 351 30.59 -1.57 26.32
N THR A 352 29.68 -1.67 25.36
CA THR A 352 29.98 -1.43 23.94
C THR A 352 30.29 0.05 23.70
N LEU A 353 29.44 0.95 24.18
CA LEU A 353 29.62 2.40 24.09
C LEU A 353 30.93 2.85 24.75
N GLY A 354 31.30 2.29 25.90
CA GLY A 354 32.56 2.63 26.59
C GLY A 354 33.84 2.31 25.82
N ARG A 355 33.75 1.43 24.81
CA ARG A 355 34.86 1.03 23.93
C ARG A 355 34.86 1.74 22.58
N LEU A 356 33.75 2.38 22.19
CA LEU A 356 33.61 3.04 20.91
C LEU A 356 34.28 4.42 20.93
N ASN A 357 35.01 4.75 19.86
CA ASN A 357 35.59 6.06 19.66
C ASN A 357 34.57 6.97 18.96
N PHE A 358 33.75 7.68 19.75
CA PHE A 358 32.73 8.57 19.20
C PHE A 358 32.72 9.97 19.82
N ILE A 359 33.47 10.21 20.91
CA ILE A 359 33.50 11.52 21.55
C ILE A 359 34.47 12.41 20.77
N PRO A 360 34.01 13.52 20.15
CA PRO A 360 34.87 14.40 19.40
C PRO A 360 35.63 15.33 20.35
N VAL A 361 36.94 15.43 20.16
CA VAL A 361 37.83 16.36 20.85
C VAL A 361 38.62 17.15 19.82
N ALA A 362 38.76 18.46 20.03
CA ALA A 362 39.59 19.30 19.18
C ALA A 362 41.07 18.96 19.42
N SER A 363 41.78 18.60 18.35
CA SER A 363 43.20 18.27 18.41
C SER A 363 44.04 19.54 18.39
N ASP A 364 44.70 19.78 19.52
CA ASP A 364 45.72 20.81 19.71
C ASP A 364 45.25 22.26 19.51
N LYS A 365 45.73 23.18 20.35
CA LYS A 365 45.29 24.59 20.35
C LYS A 365 45.65 25.35 19.05
N SER A 366 46.53 24.76 18.24
CA SER A 366 47.07 25.32 16.98
C SER A 366 46.23 25.01 15.74
N GLN A 367 45.47 23.90 15.72
CA GLN A 367 44.66 23.45 14.57
C GLN A 367 43.22 23.10 15.01
N PRO A 368 42.40 24.11 15.38
CA PRO A 368 41.05 23.89 15.93
C PRO A 368 40.06 23.18 14.98
N ASN A 369 40.43 22.96 13.71
CA ASN A 369 39.62 22.25 12.72
C ASN A 369 39.87 20.74 12.63
N TYR A 370 40.87 20.19 13.33
CA TYR A 370 41.11 18.74 13.33
C TYR A 370 40.45 18.09 14.55
N ILE A 371 39.43 17.27 14.32
CA ILE A 371 38.67 16.59 15.37
C ILE A 371 39.12 15.13 15.44
N ILE A 372 39.52 14.71 16.64
CA ILE A 372 39.82 13.31 16.94
C ILE A 372 38.67 12.69 17.73
N HIS A 373 38.32 11.44 17.42
CA HIS A 373 37.33 10.68 18.16
C HIS A 373 38.01 9.79 19.18
N ILE A 374 37.63 9.94 20.45
CA ILE A 374 38.17 9.15 21.55
C ILE A 374 37.08 8.33 22.22
N ASN A 375 37.50 7.26 22.91
CA ASN A 375 36.58 6.45 23.71
C ASN A 375 36.24 7.15 25.04
N PRO A 376 35.04 6.87 25.60
CA PRO A 376 34.63 7.37 26.91
C PRO A 376 35.63 7.10 28.03
N SER A 377 36.28 5.93 28.02
CA SER A 377 37.19 5.51 29.10
C SER A 377 38.51 6.30 29.13
N SER A 378 38.86 6.98 28.03
CA SER A 378 40.10 7.76 27.86
C SER A 378 39.84 9.26 27.92
N CYS A 379 38.63 9.66 28.33
CA CYS A 379 38.17 11.04 28.37
C CYS A 379 37.72 11.41 29.79
N TYR A 380 37.87 12.69 30.14
CA TYR A 380 37.48 13.22 31.44
C TYR A 380 36.58 14.44 31.30
N PHE A 381 35.72 14.68 32.29
CA PHE A 381 34.97 15.94 32.33
C PHE A 381 35.89 17.09 32.69
N ARG A 382 35.74 18.23 32.03
CA ARG A 382 36.50 19.43 32.37
C ARG A 382 36.24 19.84 33.82
N GLY A 383 37.30 19.80 34.64
CA GLY A 383 37.30 20.29 36.02
C GLY A 383 37.53 21.80 36.10
N GLN A 384 37.64 22.33 37.33
CA GLN A 384 37.99 23.75 37.55
C GLN A 384 39.46 24.08 37.22
N ASP A 385 40.32 23.05 37.15
CA ASP A 385 41.77 23.21 37.01
C ASP A 385 42.24 22.60 35.68
N ASP A 386 42.43 23.44 34.65
CA ASP A 386 42.82 23.03 33.29
C ASP A 386 44.31 22.62 33.18
N SER A 387 45.02 22.52 34.30
CA SER A 387 46.46 22.27 34.38
C SER A 387 46.90 20.95 33.73
N TYR A 388 45.97 20.03 33.48
CA TYR A 388 46.22 18.69 32.91
C TYR A 388 45.62 18.51 31.50
N ALA A 389 45.06 19.57 30.92
CA ALA A 389 44.31 19.51 29.67
C ALA A 389 45.15 19.08 28.45
N ASP A 390 46.47 19.30 28.49
CA ASP A 390 47.37 18.95 27.37
C ASP A 390 47.75 17.45 27.37
N PHE A 391 47.56 16.74 28.49
CA PHE A 391 47.87 15.30 28.60
C PHE A 391 46.64 14.40 28.66
N PHE A 392 45.54 14.91 29.21
CA PHE A 392 44.28 14.20 29.29
C PHE A 392 43.23 14.96 28.47
N PRO A 393 42.53 14.30 27.54
CA PRO A 393 41.49 14.96 26.78
C PRO A 393 40.29 15.25 27.69
N HIS A 394 39.92 16.52 27.80
CA HIS A 394 38.77 16.96 28.58
C HIS A 394 37.61 17.35 27.68
N VAL A 395 36.39 17.01 28.10
CA VAL A 395 35.16 17.37 27.39
C VAL A 395 34.11 17.97 28.31
N HIS A 396 33.26 18.82 27.72
CA HIS A 396 32.09 19.36 28.40
C HIS A 396 31.01 19.68 27.37
N PHE A 397 29.90 18.93 27.40
CA PHE A 397 28.78 19.12 26.47
C PHE A 397 27.50 19.61 27.18
N GLY A 398 27.60 20.01 28.45
CA GLY A 398 26.46 20.40 29.29
C GLY A 398 25.91 19.23 30.12
N ASP A 399 25.10 19.53 31.13
CA ASP A 399 24.75 18.56 32.18
C ASP A 399 24.03 17.31 31.66
N ARG A 400 23.07 17.48 30.74
CA ARG A 400 22.30 16.37 30.15
C ARG A 400 23.17 15.44 29.32
N ALA A 401 23.97 16.00 28.40
CA ALA A 401 24.92 15.21 27.61
C ALA A 401 25.98 14.54 28.49
N ASN A 402 26.49 15.25 29.50
CA ASN A 402 27.48 14.71 30.43
C ASN A 402 26.91 13.55 31.25
N GLN A 403 25.62 13.55 31.58
CA GLN A 403 24.97 12.41 32.23
C GLN A 403 25.05 11.14 31.37
N PHE A 404 24.81 11.25 30.06
CA PHE A 404 24.98 10.13 29.12
C PHE A 404 26.43 9.65 29.07
N LEU A 405 27.37 10.59 28.94
CA LEU A 405 28.79 10.27 28.89
C LEU A 405 29.29 9.61 30.18
N ARG A 406 28.77 9.98 31.35
CA ARG A 406 29.04 9.29 32.63
C ARG A 406 28.62 7.84 32.57
N SER A 407 27.42 7.55 32.07
CA SER A 407 26.91 6.19 31.88
C SER A 407 27.75 5.39 30.86
N CYS A 408 28.32 6.05 29.85
CA CYS A 408 29.27 5.44 28.91
C CYS A 408 30.66 5.16 29.51
N GLY A 409 31.00 5.73 30.67
CA GLY A 409 32.29 5.51 31.35
C GLY A 409 33.25 6.70 31.38
N VAL A 410 32.82 7.89 30.97
CA VAL A 410 33.62 9.12 31.17
C VAL A 410 33.72 9.42 32.66
N LYS A 411 34.95 9.56 33.15
CA LYS A 411 35.24 9.83 34.56
C LYS A 411 35.33 11.35 34.82
N PRO A 412 35.07 11.82 36.05
CA PRO A 412 35.29 13.22 36.39
C PRO A 412 36.76 13.59 36.37
N GLU A 413 37.64 12.72 36.86
CA GLU A 413 39.08 12.98 36.97
C GLU A 413 39.90 11.73 36.65
N PRO A 414 41.16 11.88 36.17
CA PRO A 414 42.10 10.78 36.01
C PRO A 414 42.41 10.10 37.35
N SER A 415 42.49 8.78 37.32
CA SER A 415 42.84 7.97 38.48
C SER A 415 44.32 8.09 38.83
N PRO A 416 44.71 7.81 40.09
CA PRO A 416 46.12 7.78 40.50
C PRO A 416 46.99 6.85 39.63
N THR A 417 46.41 5.76 39.10
CA THR A 417 47.07 4.83 38.19
C THR A 417 47.36 5.45 36.83
N GLU A 418 46.43 6.23 36.29
CA GLU A 418 46.59 6.95 35.01
C GLU A 418 47.62 8.08 35.15
N PHE A 419 47.64 8.80 36.29
CA PHE A 419 48.70 9.76 36.60
C PHE A 419 50.08 9.10 36.74
N ALA A 420 50.16 7.93 37.38
CA ALA A 420 51.42 7.19 37.47
C ALA A 420 51.94 6.77 36.09
N GLN A 421 51.06 6.31 35.19
CA GLN A 421 51.42 6.02 33.79
C GLN A 421 51.90 7.26 33.06
N LEU A 422 51.25 8.40 33.26
CA LEU A 422 51.66 9.66 32.66
C LEU A 422 53.07 10.07 33.10
N LEU A 423 53.37 9.99 34.40
CA LEU A 423 54.70 10.31 34.92
C LEU A 423 55.78 9.38 34.36
N VAL A 424 55.49 8.08 34.27
CA VAL A 424 56.41 7.10 33.67
C VAL A 424 56.73 7.44 32.21
N ARG A 425 55.74 7.92 31.46
CA ARG A 425 55.87 8.22 30.03
C ARG A 425 56.54 9.57 29.76
N SER A 426 56.17 10.61 30.50
CA SER A 426 56.47 12.00 30.16
C SER A 426 56.58 12.91 31.39
N SER A 427 57.36 12.51 32.40
CA SER A 427 57.56 13.29 33.65
C SER A 427 58.08 14.71 33.41
N TYR A 428 59.10 14.87 32.56
CA TYR A 428 59.72 16.17 32.29
C TYR A 428 58.81 17.12 31.51
N GLU A 429 58.12 16.62 30.49
CA GLU A 429 57.13 17.41 29.73
C GLU A 429 55.97 17.82 30.63
N PHE A 430 55.52 16.93 31.51
CA PHE A 430 54.48 17.22 32.48
C PHE A 430 54.88 18.34 33.44
N LEU A 431 56.10 18.30 33.98
CA LEU A 431 56.63 19.33 34.86
C LEU A 431 56.71 20.71 34.16
N ASN A 432 57.12 20.73 32.89
CA ASN A 432 57.17 21.96 32.11
C ASN A 432 55.76 22.54 31.85
N ASN A 433 54.77 21.69 31.54
CA ASN A 433 53.40 22.12 31.25
C ASN A 433 52.64 22.65 32.48
N ILE A 434 52.98 22.20 33.68
CA ILE A 434 52.45 22.79 34.92
C ILE A 434 53.23 24.05 35.35
N ASN A 435 53.96 24.70 34.43
CA ASN A 435 54.80 25.88 34.67
C ASN A 435 55.84 25.68 35.79
N ASN A 436 56.43 24.47 35.88
CA ASN A 436 57.34 24.10 36.96
C ASN A 436 56.75 24.28 38.37
N ASN A 437 55.42 24.17 38.52
CA ASN A 437 54.78 24.21 39.82
C ASN A 437 55.06 22.92 40.60
N VAL A 438 56.13 22.99 41.39
CA VAL A 438 56.63 21.89 42.22
C VAL A 438 55.56 21.39 43.22
N GLU A 439 54.70 22.27 43.76
CA GLU A 439 53.65 21.87 44.68
C GLU A 439 52.58 20.99 44.03
N LYS A 440 52.13 21.35 42.80
CA LYS A 440 51.18 20.53 42.03
C LYS A 440 51.77 19.16 41.69
N TYR A 441 53.05 19.11 41.32
CA TYR A 441 53.75 17.85 41.08
C TYR A 441 53.85 16.99 42.35
N PHE A 442 54.23 17.59 43.48
CA PHE A 442 54.28 16.89 44.77
C PHE A 442 52.92 16.36 45.22
N ASN A 443 51.84 17.09 44.97
CA ASN A 443 50.49 16.62 45.31
C ASN A 443 50.09 15.37 44.52
N ILE A 444 50.49 15.27 43.25
CA ILE A 444 50.28 14.07 42.44
C ILE A 444 51.15 12.92 42.95
N LEU A 445 52.43 13.17 43.26
CA LEU A 445 53.30 12.17 43.88
C LEU A 445 52.74 11.67 45.22
N ARG A 446 52.20 12.56 46.05
CA ARG A 446 51.52 12.19 47.30
C ARG A 446 50.29 11.32 47.03
N MET A 447 49.45 11.69 46.06
CA MET A 447 48.27 10.91 45.68
C MET A 447 48.63 9.51 45.16
N ILE A 448 49.73 9.40 44.40
CA ILE A 448 50.28 8.12 43.96
C ILE A 448 50.81 7.33 45.15
N ALA A 449 51.54 7.98 46.06
CA ALA A 449 52.09 7.34 47.25
C ALA A 449 50.99 6.80 48.18
N THR A 450 49.89 7.54 48.38
CA THR A 450 48.75 7.06 49.18
C THR A 450 48.03 5.88 48.53
N ASN A 451 48.03 5.80 47.19
CA ASN A 451 47.40 4.72 46.41
C ASN A 451 48.41 3.67 45.91
N LEU A 452 49.59 3.58 46.53
CA LEU A 452 50.64 2.64 46.09
C LEU A 452 50.18 1.18 46.12
N ASN A 453 49.31 0.82 47.06
CA ASN A 453 48.84 -0.56 47.21
C ASN A 453 47.98 -1.02 46.02
N THR A 454 47.15 -0.15 45.45
CA THR A 454 46.38 -0.43 44.24
C THR A 454 47.26 -0.44 43.00
N ILE A 455 48.26 0.46 42.93
CA ILE A 455 49.20 0.52 41.81
C ILE A 455 50.11 -0.72 41.78
N LYS A 456 50.54 -1.24 42.95
CA LYS A 456 51.32 -2.48 43.06
C LYS A 456 50.61 -3.71 42.51
N GLN A 457 49.27 -3.73 42.48
CA GLN A 457 48.51 -4.81 41.85
C GLN A 457 48.74 -4.84 40.33
N ASN A 458 49.05 -3.69 39.72
CA ASN A 458 49.55 -3.60 38.36
C ASN A 458 51.09 -3.70 38.35
N THR A 459 51.59 -4.93 38.40
CA THR A 459 53.03 -5.25 38.50
C THR A 459 53.87 -4.65 37.38
N LYS A 460 53.30 -4.49 36.17
CA LYS A 460 53.99 -3.86 35.03
C LYS A 460 54.27 -2.39 35.29
N LEU A 461 53.22 -1.62 35.60
CA LEU A 461 53.33 -0.19 35.88
C LEU A 461 54.28 0.09 37.05
N TYR A 462 54.18 -0.69 38.12
CA TYR A 462 55.04 -0.51 39.29
C TYR A 462 56.54 -0.73 38.97
N ASN A 463 56.85 -1.69 38.10
CA ASN A 463 58.23 -1.93 37.66
C ASN A 463 58.74 -0.82 36.74
N GLU A 464 57.88 -0.27 35.87
CA GLU A 464 58.22 0.88 35.03
C GLU A 464 58.47 2.14 35.86
N MET A 465 57.64 2.41 36.87
CA MET A 465 57.83 3.52 37.81
C MET A 465 59.18 3.49 38.53
N LYS A 466 59.70 2.30 38.84
CA LYS A 466 61.04 2.15 39.47
C LYS A 466 62.19 2.47 38.52
N ARG A 467 61.96 2.35 37.21
CA ARG A 467 62.98 2.53 36.17
C ARG A 467 62.98 3.94 35.60
N SER A 468 61.81 4.58 35.54
CA SER A 468 61.66 5.94 35.01
C SER A 468 62.03 7.03 36.03
N PRO A 469 62.67 8.13 35.61
CA PRO A 469 62.96 9.28 36.46
C PRO A 469 61.69 10.10 36.71
N ILE A 470 60.87 9.62 37.65
CA ILE A 470 59.58 10.24 38.03
C ILE A 470 59.65 11.10 39.30
N LEU A 471 60.77 11.03 40.03
CA LEU A 471 61.02 11.84 41.21
C LEU A 471 61.88 13.05 40.81
N LEU A 472 61.52 14.23 41.30
CA LEU A 472 62.22 15.50 41.06
C LEU A 472 63.65 15.48 41.60
#